data_AF-A0AAV1QKL5-F1
#
_entry.id   AF-A0AAV1QKL5-F1
#
_cell.length_a   1.000
_cell.length_b   1.000
_cell.length_c   1.000
_cell.angle_alpha   90.00
_cell.angle_beta   90.00
_cell.angle_gamma   90.00
#
_symmetry.space_group_name_H-M   'P 1'
#
loop_
_entity.id
_entity.type
_entity.pdbx_description
1 polymer ?
#
loop_
_entity_poly.entity_id
_entity_poly.type
_entity_poly.pdbx_seq_one_letter_code
_entity_poly.pdbx_strand_id
1 'polypeptide(L)' 'YQQANVVILPNHLANDFEAFCRSNQAPLPLLYRSQSGETSCPPLAKLADI' A
#
# COMPACT_ATOMS: atom_id res chain seq x y z
N TYR A 1 18.46 -3.36 3.30
CA TYR A 1 17.44 -2.30 3.35
C TYR A 1 16.69 -2.31 2.04
N GLN A 2 15.36 -2.39 2.09
CA GLN A 2 14.49 -2.35 0.91
C GLN A 2 13.78 -0.98 0.89
N GLN A 3 13.64 -0.38 -0.29
CA GLN A 3 12.81 0.81 -0.49
C GLN A 3 11.52 0.41 -1.19
N ALA A 4 10.44 1.15 -0.95
CA ALA A 4 9.14 0.94 -1.56
C ALA A 4 8.50 2.29 -1.88
N ASN A 5 7.63 2.30 -2.90
CA ASN A 5 6.78 3.45 -3.19
C ASN A 5 5.54 3.42 -2.29
N VAL A 6 5.04 4.60 -1.93
CA VAL A 6 3.83 4.77 -1.12
C VAL A 6 2.80 5.58 -1.92
N VAL A 7 1.54 5.15 -1.88
CA VAL A 7 0.40 5.87 -2.47
C VAL A 7 -0.68 6.01 -1.40
N ILE A 8 -1.10 7.25 -1.13
CA ILE A 8 -2.19 7.57 -0.21
C ILE A 8 -3.35 8.11 -1.05
N LEU A 9 -4.54 7.56 -0.85
CA LEU A 9 -5.72 7.86 -1.66
C LEU A 9 -7.01 7.75 -0.82
N PRO A 10 -8.10 8.44 -1.22
CA PRO A 10 -9.39 8.36 -0.53
C PRO A 10 -9.96 6.92 -0.43
N ASN A 11 -10.56 6.55 0.70
CA ASN A 11 -11.05 5.18 0.95
C ASN A 11 -11.93 4.60 -0.18
N HIS A 12 -12.77 5.43 -0.82
CA HIS A 12 -13.67 4.97 -1.88
C HIS A 12 -12.93 4.50 -3.16
N LEU A 13 -11.65 4.85 -3.33
CA LEU A 13 -10.82 4.40 -4.46
C LEU A 13 -9.91 3.20 -4.10
N ALA A 14 -9.84 2.80 -2.83
CA ALA A 14 -8.85 1.82 -2.36
C ALA A 14 -9.02 0.44 -2.98
N ASN A 15 -10.27 -0.02 -3.12
CA ASN A 15 -10.56 -1.32 -3.72
C ASN A 15 -10.24 -1.33 -5.22
N ASP A 16 -10.56 -0.25 -5.94
CA ASP A 16 -10.27 -0.13 -7.36
C ASP A 16 -8.76 -0.07 -7.61
N PHE A 17 -8.02 0.66 -6.77
CA PHE A 17 -6.56 0.72 -6.87
C PHE A 17 -5.89 -0.62 -6.53
N GLU A 18 -6.38 -1.36 -5.53
CA GLU A 18 -5.89 -2.70 -5.25
C GLU A 18 -6.13 -3.64 -6.44
N ALA A 19 -7.32 -3.62 -7.03
CA ALA A 19 -7.63 -4.42 -8.22
C ALA A 19 -6.70 -4.06 -9.38
N PHE A 20 -6.45 -2.76 -9.59
CA PHE A 20 -5.50 -2.27 -10.60
C PHE A 20 -4.08 -2.81 -10.38
N CYS A 21 -3.54 -2.75 -9.15
CA CYS A 21 -2.23 -3.32 -8.83
C CYS A 21 -2.19 -4.84 -9.06
N ARG A 22 -3.25 -5.57 -8.65
CA ARG A 22 -3.34 -7.03 -8.83
C ARG A 22 -3.42 -7.44 -10.31
N SER A 23 -4.00 -6.63 -11.17
CA SER A 23 -3.99 -6.82 -12.62
C SER A 23 -2.64 -6.47 -13.26
N ASN A 24 -1.77 -5.75 -12.55
CA ASN A 24 -0.50 -5.22 -13.05
C ASN A 24 0.69 -5.60 -12.14
N GLN A 25 0.79 -6.86 -11.70
CA GLN A 25 1.76 -7.28 -10.67
C GLN A 25 3.23 -7.01 -11.02
N ALA A 26 3.62 -7.12 -12.29
CA ALA A 26 5.01 -6.89 -12.70
C ALA A 26 5.43 -5.42 -12.52
N PRO A 27 4.71 -4.42 -13.07
CA PRO A 27 5.04 -3.02 -12.84
C PRO A 27 4.57 -2.47 -11.49
N LEU A 28 3.57 -3.07 -10.85
CA LEU A 28 2.94 -2.59 -9.60
C LEU A 28 2.80 -3.71 -8.56
N PRO A 29 3.92 -4.24 -8.04
CA PRO A 29 3.87 -5.23 -6.98
C PRO A 29 3.33 -4.60 -5.69
N LEU A 30 2.10 -4.94 -5.31
CA LEU A 30 1.50 -4.49 -4.07
C LEU A 30 2.13 -5.23 -2.88
N LEU A 31 2.93 -4.52 -2.09
CA LEU A 31 3.62 -5.09 -0.93
C LEU A 31 2.74 -5.12 0.33
N TYR A 32 1.93 -4.08 0.54
CA TYR A 32 1.05 -3.94 1.70
C TYR A 32 -0.07 -2.93 1.41
N ARG A 33 -1.22 -3.11 2.08
CA ARG A 33 -2.36 -2.19 2.11
C ARG A 33 -2.80 -2.04 3.56
N SER A 34 -2.80 -0.82 4.10
CA SER A 34 -3.34 -0.51 5.42
C SER A 34 -4.87 -0.40 5.41
N GLN A 35 -5.45 -0.38 6.60
CA GLN A 35 -6.84 0.06 6.77
C GLN A 35 -6.97 1.57 6.64
N SER A 36 -8.18 2.06 6.35
CA SER A 36 -8.43 3.50 6.30
C SER A 36 -8.15 4.14 7.66
N GLY A 37 -7.27 5.15 7.68
CA GLY A 37 -6.84 5.84 8.89
C GLY A 37 -5.70 5.14 9.66
N GLU A 38 -5.23 3.98 9.21
CA GLU A 38 -4.04 3.32 9.77
C GLU A 38 -2.78 3.86 9.08
N THR A 39 -1.87 4.44 9.87
CA THR A 39 -0.60 5.01 9.42
C THR A 39 0.60 4.08 9.64
N SER A 40 0.45 3.06 10.48
CA SER A 40 1.49 2.08 10.75
C SER A 40 1.62 1.06 9.61
N CYS A 41 2.83 0.57 9.36
CA CYS A 41 3.06 -0.53 8.42
C CYS A 41 3.95 -1.64 9.03
N PRO A 42 3.46 -2.38 10.05
CA PRO A 42 4.30 -3.32 10.81
C PRO A 42 5.02 -4.38 9.98
N PRO A 43 4.43 -4.97 8.91
CA PRO A 43 5.10 -5.98 8.09
C PRO A 43 6.31 -5.47 7.30
N LEU A 44 6.32 -4.18 6.92
CA LEU A 44 7.41 -3.59 6.12
C LEU A 44 8.35 -2.72 6.95
N ALA A 45 7.82 -2.02 7.96
CA ALA A 45 8.56 -1.15 8.83
C ALA A 45 7.86 -0.99 10.19
N LYS A 46 8.32 -1.76 11.18
CA LYS A 46 7.71 -1.86 12.52
C LYS A 46 7.55 -0.54 13.28
N LEU A 47 8.36 0.47 12.95
CA LEU A 47 8.41 1.77 13.62
C LEU A 47 8.12 2.94 12.68
N ALA A 48 7.68 2.68 11.44
CA ALA A 48 7.32 3.74 10.51
C ALA A 48 5.89 4.23 10.77
N ASP A 49 5.72 5.54 10.61
CA ASP A 49 4.45 6.26 10.66
C ASP A 49 4.33 7.05 9.34
N ILE A 50 3.29 6.78 8.55
CA ILE A 50 3.11 7.24 7.15
C ILE A 50 1.88 8.12 7.02
#